data_AF-A0A246J0Q4-F1
#
_entry.id   AF-A0A246J0Q4-F1
#
_cell.length_a   1.000
_cell.length_b   1.000
_cell.length_c   1.000
_cell.angle_alpha   90.00
_cell.angle_beta   90.00
_cell.angle_gamma   90.00
#
_symmetry.space_group_name_H-M   'P 1'
#
loop_
_entity.id
_entity.type
_entity.pdbx_description
1 polymer ?
#
loop_
_entity_poly.entity_id
_entity_poly.type
_entity_poly.pdbx_seq_one_letter_code
_entity_poly.pdbx_strand_id
1 'polypeptide(L)'
;MLGPQFESAEFTANLGMTRVVQRLFKNPLGVASRRRPDFVVLTDSSVGLYSCPSFNDGHEVDGSECVVVIELKTTGRRLCRDDREQVWSYIEELIAIGYIKPSTRVDGYIFGDQIARGEDRVTSYTDKVKIRPMLYDTILARAQSRLLNLYREVKNAPFLTDMAPENPRRPESVTAARASLEAA
;
A
#
# COMPACT_ATOMS: atom_id res chain seq x y z
N MET A 1 -5.68 -4.72 -2.84
CA MET A 1 -4.54 -4.85 -1.90
C MET A 1 -3.35 -5.54 -2.56
N LEU A 2 -2.16 -5.38 -1.99
CA LEU A 2 -0.87 -5.85 -2.52
C LEU A 2 -0.71 -7.38 -2.44
N GLY A 3 -1.46 -8.02 -1.54
CA GLY A 3 -1.52 -9.47 -1.31
C GLY A 3 -1.91 -9.76 0.15
N PRO A 4 -2.53 -10.93 0.46
CA PRO A 4 -2.95 -11.29 1.83
C PRO A 4 -1.80 -11.29 2.85
N GLN A 5 -0.58 -11.58 2.38
CA GLN A 5 0.62 -11.62 3.21
C GLN A 5 1.01 -10.27 3.83
N PHE A 6 0.47 -9.16 3.33
CA PHE A 6 0.73 -7.80 3.83
C PHE A 6 -0.40 -7.28 4.73
N GLU A 7 -1.40 -8.12 5.01
CA GLU A 7 -2.54 -7.82 5.89
C GLU A 7 -2.34 -8.38 7.31
N SER A 8 -1.20 -9.03 7.57
CA SER A 8 -0.83 -9.49 8.90
C SER A 8 -0.70 -8.30 9.86
N ALA A 9 -1.15 -8.48 11.10
CA ALA A 9 -0.98 -7.50 12.18
C ALA A 9 0.50 -7.18 12.47
N GLU A 10 1.40 -8.10 12.11
CA GLU A 10 2.84 -7.97 12.28
C GLU A 10 3.47 -7.01 11.26
N PHE A 11 2.75 -6.74 10.15
CA PHE A 11 3.22 -5.82 9.13
C PHE A 11 3.12 -4.38 9.63
N THR A 12 4.23 -3.90 10.17
CA THR A 12 4.28 -2.63 10.88
C THR A 12 5.17 -1.65 10.12
N ALA A 13 4.75 -0.39 10.11
CA ALA A 13 5.63 0.72 9.75
C ALA A 13 6.71 0.84 10.83
N ASN A 14 7.95 0.45 10.52
CA ASN A 14 8.99 0.29 11.53
C ASN A 14 9.75 1.60 11.82
N LEU A 15 9.98 1.91 13.10
CA LEU A 15 10.64 3.15 13.55
C LEU A 15 12.10 3.31 13.06
N GLY A 16 12.81 2.22 12.76
CA GLY A 16 14.18 2.25 12.24
C GLY A 16 14.32 2.98 10.90
N MET A 17 13.21 3.18 10.19
CA MET A 17 13.12 3.78 8.86
C MET A 17 13.25 5.31 8.85
N THR A 18 13.11 5.97 10.00
CA THR A 18 13.33 7.43 10.09
C THR A 18 14.75 7.80 9.63
N ARG A 19 15.74 6.98 9.97
CA ARG A 19 17.14 7.19 9.55
C ARG A 19 17.36 6.87 8.07
N VAL A 20 16.60 5.93 7.51
CA VAL A 20 16.62 5.59 6.08
C VAL A 20 16.11 6.78 5.28
N VAL A 21 14.90 7.23 5.59
CA VAL A 21 14.26 8.39 4.95
C VAL A 21 15.16 9.63 5.03
N GLN A 22 15.81 9.88 6.17
CA GLN A 22 16.76 10.99 6.30
C GLN A 22 18.00 10.86 5.39
N ARG A 23 18.57 9.65 5.23
CA ARG A 23 19.74 9.43 4.36
C ARG A 23 19.39 9.50 2.88
N LEU A 24 18.28 8.86 2.53
CA LEU A 24 17.83 8.61 1.17
C LEU A 24 17.38 9.89 0.48
N PHE A 25 16.72 10.78 1.23
CA PHE A 25 16.21 12.04 0.67
C PHE A 25 17.18 13.22 0.77
N LYS A 26 18.34 13.08 1.45
CA LYS A 26 19.42 14.09 1.58
C LYS A 26 18.93 15.54 1.80
N ASN A 27 17.72 15.75 2.31
CA ASN A 27 17.06 17.04 2.30
C ASN A 27 16.35 17.28 3.63
N PRO A 28 16.79 18.29 4.41
CA PRO A 28 16.11 18.68 5.65
C PRO A 28 14.72 19.31 5.42
N LEU A 29 14.29 19.52 4.16
CA LEU A 29 13.01 20.16 3.78
C LEU A 29 11.93 19.20 3.27
N GLY A 30 12.27 17.93 2.98
CA GLY A 30 11.22 16.93 2.76
C GLY A 30 10.50 16.76 4.09
N VAL A 31 9.26 17.26 4.19
CA VAL A 31 8.46 17.12 5.40
C VAL A 31 8.09 15.64 5.52
N ALA A 32 9.04 14.80 5.94
CA ALA A 32 8.73 13.51 6.50
C ALA A 32 7.70 13.80 7.58
N SER A 33 6.49 13.28 7.41
CA SER A 33 5.42 13.52 8.36
C SER A 33 5.97 13.13 9.73
N ARG A 34 6.12 14.11 10.65
CA ARG A 34 6.59 13.81 12.01
C ARG A 34 5.68 12.82 12.74
N ARG A 35 4.47 12.59 12.21
CA ARG A 35 3.48 11.61 12.68
C ARG A 35 3.55 10.25 11.97
N ARG A 36 4.19 10.16 10.79
CA ARG A 36 4.42 8.93 9.99
C ARG A 36 5.71 9.06 9.14
N PRO A 37 6.89 8.88 9.74
CA PRO A 37 8.17 9.00 9.05
C PRO A 37 8.47 7.85 8.08
N ASP A 38 7.63 6.81 8.07
CA ASP A 38 7.57 5.67 7.14
C ASP A 38 7.00 6.00 5.77
N PHE A 39 6.34 7.16 5.66
CA PHE A 39 5.68 7.63 4.47
C PHE A 39 6.21 9.03 4.11
N VAL A 40 6.87 9.12 2.96
CA VAL A 40 7.53 10.34 2.50
C VAL A 40 6.78 10.88 1.30
N VAL A 41 6.40 12.16 1.38
CA VAL A 41 5.81 12.86 0.25
C VAL A 41 6.91 13.64 -0.45
N LEU A 42 7.13 13.32 -1.72
CA LEU A 42 7.99 14.05 -2.64
C LEU A 42 7.13 14.97 -3.51
N THR A 43 7.76 15.88 -4.24
CA THR A 43 7.06 16.83 -5.12
C THR A 43 6.18 16.13 -6.15
N ASP A 44 6.62 14.96 -6.61
CA ASP A 44 6.07 14.26 -7.74
C ASP A 44 5.68 12.80 -7.41
N SER A 45 5.91 12.35 -6.19
CA SER A 45 5.53 11.01 -5.77
C SER A 45 5.37 10.89 -4.25
N SER A 46 4.94 9.73 -3.79
CA SER A 46 4.98 9.38 -2.37
C SER A 46 5.54 7.99 -2.18
N VAL A 47 6.42 7.84 -1.19
CA VAL A 47 7.12 6.59 -0.90
C VAL A 47 6.65 6.06 0.44
N GLY A 48 6.19 4.81 0.47
CA GLY A 48 5.85 4.09 1.69
C GLY A 48 6.75 2.88 1.87
N LEU A 49 7.32 2.72 3.07
CA LEU A 49 8.11 1.56 3.45
C LEU A 49 7.36 0.78 4.55
N TYR A 50 7.35 -0.54 4.45
CA TYR A 50 6.66 -1.40 5.40
C TYR A 50 7.45 -2.67 5.62
N SER A 51 7.35 -3.30 6.79
CA SER A 51 8.10 -4.52 7.07
C SER A 51 7.43 -5.44 8.07
N CYS A 52 7.71 -6.74 7.94
CA CYS A 52 7.49 -7.75 8.95
C CYS A 52 8.83 -8.06 9.65
N PRO A 53 8.93 -7.95 10.98
CA PRO A 53 10.17 -8.27 11.70
C PRO A 53 10.51 -9.76 11.56
N SER A 54 11.79 -10.09 11.54
CA SER A 54 12.27 -11.47 11.75
C SER A 54 12.77 -11.63 13.18
N PHE A 55 12.78 -12.86 13.69
CA PHE A 55 13.24 -13.18 15.04
C PHE A 55 14.38 -14.20 14.99
N ASN A 56 15.35 -14.07 15.90
CA ASN A 56 16.42 -15.05 16.08
C ASN A 56 15.99 -16.19 17.03
N ASP A 57 16.87 -17.17 17.25
CA ASP A 57 16.64 -18.32 18.16
C ASP A 57 16.39 -17.89 19.62
N GLY A 58 16.84 -16.68 20.00
CA GLY A 58 16.57 -16.07 21.30
C GLY A 58 15.23 -15.34 21.39
N HIS A 59 14.39 -15.40 20.35
CA HIS A 59 13.13 -14.66 20.21
C HIS A 59 13.28 -13.13 20.21
N GLU A 60 14.48 -12.62 19.92
CA GLU A 60 14.73 -11.19 19.75
C GLU A 60 14.55 -10.79 18.29
N VAL A 61 14.12 -9.54 18.06
CA VAL A 61 13.97 -8.99 16.70
C VAL A 61 15.34 -8.90 16.04
N ASP A 62 15.50 -9.62 14.93
CA ASP A 62 16.75 -9.74 14.18
C ASP A 62 16.54 -9.42 12.70
N GLY A 63 16.20 -8.16 12.40
CA GLY A 63 15.99 -7.65 11.05
C GLY A 63 14.55 -7.74 10.57
N SER A 64 14.36 -7.88 9.25
CA SER A 64 13.04 -8.04 8.63
C SER A 64 12.95 -9.37 7.89
N GLU A 65 11.86 -10.10 8.13
CA GLU A 65 11.49 -11.26 7.31
C GLU A 65 11.04 -10.81 5.92
N CYS A 66 10.26 -9.73 5.89
CA CYS A 66 9.72 -9.18 4.65
C CYS A 66 9.72 -7.66 4.69
N VAL A 67 10.09 -7.01 3.58
CA VAL A 67 10.03 -5.57 3.36
C VAL A 67 9.21 -5.28 2.12
N VAL A 68 8.33 -4.28 2.19
CA VAL A 68 7.56 -3.76 1.07
C VAL A 68 7.91 -2.31 0.85
N VAL A 69 8.21 -1.98 -0.41
CA VAL A 69 8.47 -0.60 -0.86
C VAL A 69 7.37 -0.21 -1.81
N ILE A 70 6.72 0.91 -1.57
CA ILE A 70 5.61 1.43 -2.38
C ILE A 70 6.00 2.81 -2.89
N GLU A 71 6.08 2.98 -4.20
CA GLU A 71 6.24 4.25 -4.88
C GLU A 71 4.92 4.61 -5.57
N LEU A 72 4.29 5.72 -5.18
CA LEU A 72 3.05 6.24 -5.76
C LEU A 72 3.37 7.49 -6.59
N LYS A 73 3.25 7.43 -7.92
CA LYS A 73 3.52 8.59 -8.80
C LYS A 73 2.33 9.53 -8.91
N THR A 74 2.57 10.83 -8.99
CA THR A 74 1.50 11.77 -9.36
C THR A 74 0.85 11.41 -10.70
N THR A 75 -0.41 11.80 -10.86
CA THR A 75 -1.19 11.55 -12.08
C THR A 75 -0.57 12.20 -13.31
N GLY A 76 -0.83 11.64 -14.49
CA GLY A 76 -0.35 12.13 -15.78
C GLY A 76 1.05 11.67 -16.17
N ARG A 77 1.70 10.81 -15.36
CA ARG A 77 3.03 10.26 -15.66
C ARG A 77 2.97 8.78 -16.02
N ARG A 78 3.78 8.39 -16.99
CA ARG A 78 3.98 6.98 -17.37
C ARG A 78 5.13 6.41 -16.56
N LEU A 79 4.91 5.23 -16.00
CA LEU A 79 5.96 4.47 -15.34
C LEU A 79 7.04 4.10 -16.34
N CYS A 80 8.28 4.41 -16.01
CA CYS A 80 9.45 4.12 -16.83
C CYS A 80 10.53 3.37 -16.05
N ARG A 81 11.66 3.12 -16.72
CA ARG A 81 12.85 2.51 -16.13
C ARG A 81 13.36 3.29 -14.91
N ASP A 82 13.38 4.61 -14.98
CA ASP A 82 13.94 5.46 -13.92
C ASP A 82 13.16 5.28 -12.61
N ASP A 83 11.84 5.09 -12.69
CA ASP A 83 11.00 4.84 -11.50
C ASP A 83 11.35 3.51 -10.82
N ARG A 84 11.71 2.50 -11.62
CA ARG A 84 12.19 1.22 -11.10
C ARG A 84 13.57 1.36 -10.48
N GLU A 85 14.47 2.06 -11.15
CA GLU A 85 15.82 2.31 -10.63
C GLU A 85 15.78 3.13 -9.34
N GLN A 86 14.82 4.05 -9.21
CA GLN A 86 14.55 4.78 -7.98
C GLN A 86 14.15 3.83 -6.84
N VAL A 87 13.17 2.95 -7.04
CA VAL A 87 12.79 1.96 -6.01
C VAL A 87 13.95 1.02 -5.67
N TRP A 88 14.76 0.63 -6.66
CA TRP A 88 15.94 -0.19 -6.43
C TRP A 88 16.97 0.53 -5.54
N SER A 89 17.24 1.81 -5.79
CA SER A 89 18.15 2.60 -4.94
C SER A 89 17.71 2.65 -3.48
N TYR A 90 16.38 2.69 -3.24
CA TYR A 90 15.85 2.64 -1.87
C TYR A 90 16.16 1.30 -1.19
N ILE A 91 16.09 0.21 -1.95
CA ILE A 91 16.39 -1.13 -1.46
C ILE A 91 17.90 -1.28 -1.21
N GLU A 92 18.77 -0.76 -2.09
CA GLU A 92 20.22 -0.78 -1.90
C GLU A 92 20.64 -0.05 -0.61
N GLU A 93 20.02 1.09 -0.31
CA GLU A 93 20.28 1.80 0.94
C GLU A 93 19.84 1.00 2.17
N LEU A 94 18.69 0.35 2.10
CA LEU A 94 18.20 -0.53 3.18
C LEU A 94 19.12 -1.74 3.42
N ILE A 95 19.72 -2.27 2.35
CA ILE A 95 20.76 -3.31 2.43
C ILE A 95 22.02 -2.75 3.08
N ALA A 96 22.48 -1.57 2.63
CA ALA A 96 23.72 -0.95 3.12
C ALA A 96 23.70 -0.63 4.62
N ILE A 97 22.53 -0.34 5.19
CA ILE A 97 22.38 -0.10 6.63
C ILE A 97 22.12 -1.36 7.46
N GLY A 98 22.07 -2.54 6.81
CA GLY A 98 21.83 -3.83 7.45
C GLY A 98 20.36 -4.13 7.80
N TYR A 99 19.41 -3.34 7.28
CA TYR A 99 17.98 -3.54 7.54
C TYR A 99 17.41 -4.69 6.71
N ILE A 100 17.89 -4.84 5.47
CA ILE A 100 17.61 -5.97 4.58
C ILE A 100 18.79 -6.93 4.62
N LYS A 101 18.51 -8.19 4.96
CA LYS A 101 19.49 -9.29 4.94
C LYS A 101 19.29 -10.14 3.68
N PRO A 102 20.25 -11.02 3.32
CA PRO A 102 20.08 -11.94 2.19
C PRO A 102 18.84 -12.85 2.28
N SER A 103 18.37 -13.15 3.49
CA SER A 103 17.16 -13.94 3.74
C SER A 103 15.86 -13.14 3.60
N THR A 104 15.91 -11.81 3.68
CA THR A 104 14.75 -10.92 3.68
C THR A 104 14.06 -10.91 2.31
N ARG A 105 12.75 -11.17 2.28
CA ARG A 105 11.94 -11.01 1.07
C ARG A 105 11.60 -9.54 0.83
N VAL A 106 11.85 -9.01 -0.36
CA VAL A 106 11.56 -7.61 -0.69
C VAL A 106 10.60 -7.53 -1.87
N ASP A 107 9.47 -6.87 -1.66
CA ASP A 107 8.46 -6.61 -2.68
C ASP A 107 8.31 -5.10 -2.91
N GLY A 108 8.89 -4.62 -4.02
CA GLY A 108 8.74 -3.25 -4.50
C GLY A 108 7.52 -3.12 -5.43
N TYR A 109 6.76 -2.06 -5.26
CA TYR A 109 5.62 -1.72 -6.10
C TYR A 109 5.72 -0.27 -6.56
N ILE A 110 5.51 -0.05 -7.85
CA ILE A 110 5.46 1.29 -8.45
C ILE A 110 4.07 1.47 -9.03
N PHE A 111 3.39 2.55 -8.66
CA PHE A 111 2.05 2.84 -9.11
C PHE A 111 1.99 4.12 -9.93
N GLY A 112 1.28 4.06 -11.05
CA GLY A 112 1.08 5.17 -11.96
C GLY A 112 -0.16 4.98 -12.83
N ASP A 113 -0.47 6.00 -13.64
CA ASP A 113 -1.64 5.99 -14.53
C ASP A 113 -1.42 5.15 -15.79
N GLN A 114 -0.17 5.05 -16.22
CA GLN A 114 0.23 4.38 -17.46
C GLN A 114 1.58 3.72 -17.27
N ILE A 115 1.86 2.68 -18.07
CA ILE A 115 3.16 2.02 -18.11
C ILE A 115 3.79 2.26 -19.49
N ALA A 116 5.06 2.67 -19.52
CA ALA A 116 5.80 2.79 -20.78
C ALA A 116 5.96 1.42 -21.45
N ARG A 117 6.10 1.42 -22.78
CA ARG A 117 6.20 0.18 -23.55
C ARG A 117 7.42 -0.64 -23.09
N GLY A 118 7.18 -1.88 -22.67
CA GLY A 118 8.23 -2.80 -22.20
C GLY A 118 8.60 -2.65 -20.73
N GLU A 119 8.00 -1.70 -20.01
CA GLU A 119 8.21 -1.48 -18.58
C GLU A 119 7.08 -2.09 -17.73
N ASP A 120 6.31 -3.03 -18.28
CA ASP A 120 5.24 -3.77 -17.59
C ASP A 120 5.74 -5.04 -16.88
N ARG A 121 7.01 -5.39 -17.09
CA ARG A 121 7.61 -6.63 -16.59
C ARG A 121 8.04 -6.48 -15.14
N VAL A 122 7.86 -7.55 -14.37
CA VAL A 122 8.45 -7.67 -13.04
C VAL A 122 9.96 -7.80 -13.17
N THR A 123 10.69 -6.95 -12.46
CA THR A 123 12.15 -7.03 -12.40
C THR A 123 12.57 -7.73 -11.12
N SER A 124 13.40 -8.76 -11.24
CA SER A 124 13.99 -9.46 -10.10
C SER A 124 15.49 -9.17 -10.06
N TYR A 125 15.98 -8.68 -8.93
CA TYR A 125 17.42 -8.42 -8.73
C TYR A 125 18.10 -9.60 -8.04
N THR A 126 17.35 -10.29 -7.18
CA THR A 126 17.71 -11.57 -6.57
C THR A 126 16.48 -12.49 -6.57
N ASP A 127 16.60 -13.71 -6.05
CA ASP A 127 15.47 -14.61 -5.80
C ASP A 127 14.45 -14.02 -4.80
N LYS A 128 14.92 -13.14 -3.89
CA LYS A 128 14.13 -12.53 -2.83
C LYS A 128 13.63 -11.12 -3.13
N VAL A 129 14.24 -10.40 -4.09
CA VAL A 129 13.88 -9.00 -4.39
C VAL A 129 13.16 -8.88 -5.72
N LYS A 130 11.92 -8.39 -5.69
CA LYS A 130 11.08 -8.19 -6.88
C LYS A 130 10.47 -6.80 -6.91
N ILE A 131 10.58 -6.10 -8.03
CA ILE A 131 9.94 -4.78 -8.26
C ILE A 131 8.87 -4.93 -9.35
N ARG A 132 7.66 -4.46 -9.05
CA ARG A 132 6.47 -4.61 -9.90
C ARG A 132 5.87 -3.25 -10.24
N PRO A 133 5.85 -2.86 -11.53
CA PRO A 133 5.06 -1.75 -12.00
C PRO A 133 3.59 -2.15 -12.07
N MET A 134 2.70 -1.26 -11.65
CA MET A 134 1.27 -1.51 -11.54
C MET A 134 0.48 -0.24 -11.81
N LEU A 135 -0.70 -0.41 -12.41
CA LEU A 135 -1.64 0.70 -12.59
C LEU A 135 -2.48 0.95 -11.34
N TYR A 136 -2.91 2.19 -11.12
CA TYR A 136 -3.86 2.53 -10.06
C TYR A 136 -5.14 1.70 -10.13
N ASP A 137 -5.71 1.57 -11.33
CA ASP A 137 -6.91 0.79 -11.57
C ASP A 137 -6.77 -0.65 -11.06
N THR A 138 -5.58 -1.22 -11.16
CA THR A 138 -5.32 -2.58 -10.65
C THR A 138 -5.40 -2.64 -9.13
N ILE A 139 -4.95 -1.61 -8.40
CA ILE A 139 -5.13 -1.56 -6.94
C ILE A 139 -6.60 -1.41 -6.60
N LEU A 140 -7.28 -0.46 -7.24
CA LEU A 140 -8.69 -0.17 -6.97
C LEU A 140 -9.56 -1.40 -7.22
N ALA A 141 -9.39 -2.05 -8.38
CA ALA A 141 -10.10 -3.28 -8.71
C ALA A 141 -9.85 -4.37 -7.66
N ARG A 142 -8.58 -4.57 -7.25
CA ARG A 142 -8.24 -5.55 -6.20
C ARG A 142 -8.83 -5.20 -4.83
N ALA A 143 -8.86 -3.91 -4.47
CA ALA A 143 -9.45 -3.45 -3.22
C ALA A 143 -10.97 -3.68 -3.21
N GLN A 144 -11.65 -3.32 -4.30
CA GLN A 144 -13.08 -3.53 -4.48
C GLN A 144 -13.44 -5.02 -4.43
N SER A 145 -12.75 -5.89 -5.16
CA SER A 145 -13.02 -7.33 -5.13
C SER A 145 -12.87 -7.90 -3.72
N ARG A 146 -11.86 -7.47 -2.96
CA ARG A 146 -11.62 -7.97 -1.61
C ARG A 146 -12.65 -7.46 -0.60
N LEU A 147 -13.00 -6.17 -0.64
CA LEU A 147 -14.08 -5.61 0.19
C LEU A 147 -15.43 -6.27 -0.10
N LEU A 148 -15.75 -6.51 -1.37
CA LEU A 148 -16.98 -7.19 -1.76
C LEU A 148 -17.00 -8.66 -1.32
N ASN A 149 -15.86 -9.35 -1.39
CA ASN A 149 -15.75 -10.73 -0.91
C ASN A 149 -15.88 -10.78 0.62
N LEU A 150 -15.21 -9.86 1.34
CA LEU A 150 -15.36 -9.73 2.79
C LEU A 150 -16.81 -9.44 3.18
N TYR A 151 -17.47 -8.50 2.48
CA TYR A 151 -18.89 -8.21 2.70
C TYR A 151 -19.77 -9.45 2.48
N ARG A 152 -19.51 -10.25 1.43
CA ARG A 152 -20.26 -11.50 1.20
C ARG A 152 -20.05 -12.54 2.30
N GLU A 153 -18.82 -12.69 2.79
CA GLU A 153 -18.51 -13.62 3.89
C GLU A 153 -19.14 -13.16 5.21
N VAL A 154 -19.04 -11.87 5.52
CA VAL A 154 -19.54 -11.28 6.76
C VAL A 154 -21.06 -11.21 6.77
N LYS A 155 -21.73 -10.89 5.65
CA LYS A 155 -23.20 -10.80 5.57
C LYS A 155 -23.91 -12.09 6.01
N ASN A 156 -23.30 -13.25 5.78
CA ASN A 156 -23.86 -14.55 6.14
C ASN A 156 -23.33 -15.07 7.49
N ALA A 157 -22.57 -14.25 8.23
CA ALA A 157 -22.02 -14.68 9.51
C ALA A 157 -23.15 -14.88 10.53
N PRO A 158 -23.15 -15.97 11.31
CA PRO A 158 -24.25 -16.31 12.22
C PRO A 158 -24.60 -15.15 13.17
N PHE A 159 -23.58 -14.49 13.71
CA PHE A 159 -23.75 -13.38 14.66
C PHE A 159 -24.38 -12.11 14.07
N LEU A 160 -24.35 -11.92 12.74
CA LEU A 160 -25.02 -10.81 12.06
C LEU A 160 -26.46 -11.15 11.66
N THR A 161 -26.76 -12.44 11.53
CA THR A 161 -28.10 -12.93 11.20
C THR A 161 -29.04 -12.77 12.40
N ASP A 162 -28.51 -12.96 13.61
CA ASP A 162 -29.24 -12.75 14.87
C ASP A 162 -29.39 -11.27 15.26
N MET A 163 -28.64 -10.37 14.62
CA MET A 163 -28.66 -8.91 14.84
C MET A 163 -29.39 -8.15 13.73
N ALA A 164 -29.94 -8.84 12.73
CA ALA A 164 -30.74 -8.20 11.70
C ALA A 164 -32.00 -7.60 12.34
N PRO A 165 -32.20 -6.27 12.30
CA PRO A 165 -33.43 -5.68 12.81
C PRO A 165 -34.60 -6.25 12.02
N GLU A 166 -35.64 -6.70 12.72
CA GLU A 166 -36.82 -7.40 12.19
C GLU A 166 -37.67 -6.57 11.19
N ASN A 167 -37.19 -5.40 10.76
CA ASN A 167 -37.90 -4.60 9.77
C ASN A 167 -36.94 -3.64 9.05
N PRO A 168 -36.53 -3.91 7.79
CA PRO A 168 -35.99 -2.86 6.95
C PRO A 168 -37.17 -1.95 6.62
N ARG A 169 -37.34 -0.86 7.38
CA ARG A 169 -38.23 0.24 7.00
C ARG A 169 -37.86 0.58 5.56
N ARG A 170 -38.75 0.24 4.61
CA ARG A 170 -38.59 0.65 3.22
C ARG A 170 -38.37 2.16 3.24
N PRO A 171 -37.35 2.69 2.55
CA PRO A 171 -37.30 4.13 2.36
C PRO A 171 -38.61 4.53 1.69
N GLU A 172 -39.40 5.35 2.39
CA GLU A 172 -40.61 5.91 1.82
C GLU A 172 -40.25 6.52 0.48
N SER A 173 -40.99 6.10 -0.54
CA SER A 173 -40.85 6.56 -1.90
C SER A 173 -40.76 8.09 -1.91
N VAL A 174 -39.65 8.62 -2.41
CA VAL A 174 -39.49 10.04 -2.72
C VAL A 174 -40.44 10.34 -3.88
N THR A 175 -41.71 10.58 -3.59
CA THR A 175 -42.72 10.94 -4.59
C THR A 175 -43.66 12.04 -4.09
N ALA A 176 -43.20 12.87 -3.14
CA ALA A 176 -44.00 13.97 -2.59
C ALA A 176 -43.24 15.30 -2.47
N ALA A 177 -42.34 15.60 -3.41
CA ALA A 177 -41.68 16.91 -3.50
C ALA A 177 -41.73 17.50 -4.91
N ARG A 178 -42.88 17.37 -5.58
CA ARG A 178 -43.11 18.00 -6.91
C ARG A 178 -44.53 18.53 -7.11
N ALA A 179 -45.20 18.92 -6.02
CA ALA A 179 -46.56 19.49 -6.07
C ALA A 179 -46.72 20.79 -5.26
N SER A 180 -45.64 21.53 -5.00
CA SER A 180 -45.72 22.83 -4.29
C SER A 180 -44.89 23.94 -4.91
N LEU A 181 -44.59 23.86 -6.21
CA LEU A 181 -43.92 24.94 -6.94
C LEU A 181 -44.66 25.36 -8.23
N GLU A 182 -45.99 25.18 -8.27
CA GLU A 182 -46.86 25.72 -9.34
C GLU A 182 -48.06 26.53 -8.79
N ALA A 183 -48.02 26.96 -7.52
CA ALA A 183 -49.04 27.85 -6.97
C ALA A 183 -48.43 28.85 -5.97
N ALA A 184 -47.63 29.78 -6.49
CA ALA A 184 -47.35 31.09 -5.88
C ALA A 184 -46.80 32.04 -6.95
#